data_AF-A0A127K991-F1
#
_entry.id   AF-A0A127K991-F1
#
_cell.length_a   1.000
_cell.length_b   1.000
_cell.length_c   1.000
_cell.angle_alpha   90.00
_cell.angle_beta   90.00
_cell.angle_gamma   90.00
#
_symmetry.space_group_name_H-M   'P 1'
#
loop_
_entity.id
_entity.type
_entity.pdbx_description
1 polymer ?
#
loop_
_entity_poly.entity_id
_entity_poly.type
_entity_poly.pdbx_seq_one_letter_code
_entity_poly.pdbx_strand_id
1 'polypeptide(L)' 'MSGDALCVGVCMIDWDSGVCLGCGRTADEINGVPVAPPSDALLPTAGQSAVLPPNVAAQVGEGSD' A
#
# COMPACT_ATOMS: atom_id res chain seq x y z
N MET A 1 16.63 -2.71 -8.52
CA MET A 1 16.82 -1.41 -7.84
C MET A 1 16.05 -0.38 -8.65
N SER A 2 14.99 0.31 -8.22
CA SER A 2 14.18 0.32 -7.02
C SER A 2 13.02 1.28 -7.36
N GLY A 3 11.77 0.91 -7.11
CA GLY A 3 10.58 1.74 -7.36
C GLY A 3 10.43 2.95 -6.43
N ASP A 4 11.53 3.39 -5.84
CA ASP A 4 11.61 4.42 -4.79
C ASP A 4 11.86 5.83 -5.34
N ALA A 5 11.99 5.97 -6.68
CA ALA A 5 12.43 7.21 -7.34
C ALA A 5 11.34 7.93 -8.15
N LEU A 6 10.04 7.73 -7.88
CA LEU A 6 9.00 8.62 -8.44
C LEU A 6 8.69 9.82 -7.54
N CYS A 7 9.12 9.79 -6.27
CA CYS A 7 8.96 10.89 -5.31
C CYS A 7 10.18 11.84 -5.29
N VAL A 8 10.79 12.15 -6.43
CA VAL A 8 12.00 13.01 -6.51
C VAL A 8 11.64 14.50 -6.47
N GLY A 9 10.89 14.94 -5.45
CA GLY A 9 10.69 16.36 -5.16
C GLY A 9 9.71 17.14 -6.05
N VAL A 10 8.92 16.47 -6.90
CA VAL A 10 7.87 17.10 -7.75
C VAL A 10 6.45 16.70 -7.32
N CYS A 11 6.33 15.87 -6.28
CA CYS A 11 5.06 15.51 -5.68
C CYS A 11 4.44 16.75 -5.00
N MET A 12 3.36 17.30 -5.57
CA MET A 12 2.53 18.28 -4.85
C MET A 12 1.72 17.54 -3.79
N ILE A 13 1.97 17.87 -2.53
CA ILE A 13 1.15 17.45 -1.39
C ILE A 13 -0.12 18.28 -1.40
N ASP A 14 -1.26 17.61 -1.40
CA ASP A 14 -2.51 18.24 -1.01
C ASP A 14 -2.53 18.36 0.52
N TRP A 15 -2.51 19.59 1.02
CA TRP A 15 -2.42 19.86 2.46
C TRP A 15 -3.75 19.66 3.18
N ASP A 16 -4.87 19.60 2.46
CA ASP A 16 -6.17 19.29 3.04
C ASP A 16 -6.30 17.79 3.34
N SER A 17 -5.86 16.92 2.43
CA SER A 17 -5.89 15.45 2.62
C SER A 17 -4.61 14.84 3.19
N GLY A 18 -3.49 15.56 3.14
CA GLY A 18 -2.19 15.10 3.63
C GLY A 18 -1.49 14.08 2.72
N VAL A 19 -1.93 13.91 1.48
CA VAL A 19 -1.38 12.95 0.51
C VAL A 19 -0.80 13.61 -0.75
N CYS A 20 0.19 12.98 -1.38
CA CYS A 20 0.69 13.40 -2.68
C CYS A 20 -0.32 13.06 -3.79
N LEU A 21 -0.65 14.04 -4.63
CA LEU A 21 -1.55 13.88 -5.78
C LEU A 21 -1.01 12.92 -6.86
N GLY A 22 0.31 12.70 -6.91
CA GLY A 22 0.95 11.84 -7.91
C GLY A 22 1.03 10.37 -7.51
N CYS A 23 1.44 10.08 -6.27
CA CYS A 23 1.71 8.71 -5.81
C CYS A 23 0.74 8.20 -4.73
N GLY A 24 -0.13 9.05 -4.20
CA GLY A 24 -1.13 8.68 -3.19
C GLY A 24 -0.56 8.37 -1.80
N ARG A 25 0.74 8.57 -1.58
CA ARG A 25 1.39 8.41 -0.28
C ARG A 25 1.21 9.64 0.59
N THR A 26 1.18 9.45 1.90
CA THR A 26 1.15 10.53 2.89
C THR A 26 2.48 11.29 2.95
N ALA A 27 2.44 12.52 3.45
CA ALA A 27 3.65 13.31 3.69
C ALA A 27 4.63 12.61 4.65
N ASP A 28 4.12 11.92 5.68
CA ASP A 28 4.95 11.18 6.65
C ASP A 28 5.69 10.01 6.02
N GLU A 29 5.01 9.23 5.15
CA GLU A 29 5.63 8.13 4.40
C GLU A 29 6.72 8.64 3.44
N ILE A 30 6.53 9.81 2.84
CA ILE A 30 7.50 10.43 1.92
C ILE A 30 8.71 10.99 2.67
N ASN A 31 8.49 11.61 3.83
CA ASN A 31 9.56 12.16 4.67
C ASN A 31 10.30 11.07 5.48
N GLY A 32 9.87 9.81 5.38
CA GLY A 32 10.45 8.70 6.12
C GLY A 32 10.22 8.80 7.63
N VAL A 33 9.15 9.49 8.05
CA VAL A 33 8.75 9.54 9.45
C VAL A 33 8.30 8.14 9.85
N PRO A 34 8.88 7.52 10.89
CA PRO A 34 8.45 6.21 11.34
C PRO A 34 6.99 6.25 11.79
N VAL A 35 6.10 5.67 10.99
CA VAL A 35 4.71 5.47 11.40
C VAL A 35 4.69 4.28 12.36
N ALA A 36 4.00 4.42 13.49
CA ALA A 36 3.80 3.31 14.40
C ALA A 36 3.18 2.13 13.62
N PRO A 37 3.63 0.89 13.84
CA PRO A 37 3.04 -0.26 13.18
C PRO A 37 1.53 -0.27 13.42
N PRO A 38 0.71 -0.64 12.42
CA PRO A 38 -0.71 -0.78 12.60
C PRO A 38 -0.95 -1.69 13.80
N SER A 39 -1.84 -1.29 14.70
CA SER A 39 -2.15 -2.11 15.87
C SER A 39 -2.62 -3.49 15.39
N ASP A 40 -2.06 -4.56 15.95
CA ASP A 40 -2.42 -5.95 15.63
C ASP A 40 -3.92 -6.25 15.76
N ALA A 41 -4.67 -5.36 16.43
CA ALA A 41 -6.13 -5.37 16.49
C ALA A 41 -6.84 -5.22 15.14
N LEU A 42 -6.17 -4.71 14.09
CA LEU A 42 -6.72 -4.53 12.74
C LEU A 42 -6.20 -5.55 11.73
N LEU A 43 -5.21 -6.37 12.10
CA LEU A 43 -4.73 -7.42 11.21
C LEU A 43 -5.80 -8.52 11.15
N PRO A 44 -6.22 -8.96 9.95
CA PRO A 44 -6.97 -10.20 9.83
C PRO A 44 -6.14 -11.29 10.50
N THR A 45 -6.74 -12.05 11.41
CA THR A 45 -6.05 -13.17 12.07
C THR A 45 -5.33 -14.00 11.00
N ALA A 46 -4.02 -14.17 11.15
CA ALA A 46 -3.20 -14.95 10.22
C ALA A 46 -3.83 -16.34 10.08
N GLY A 47 -4.46 -16.60 8.93
CA GLY A 47 -5.28 -17.79 8.70
C GLY A 47 -6.62 -17.53 8.01
N GLN A 48 -7.10 -16.29 7.93
CA GLN A 48 -8.19 -15.94 7.03
C GLN A 48 -7.65 -15.83 5.60
N SER A 49 -7.50 -17.00 4.95
CA SER A 49 -7.39 -17.03 3.49
C SER A 49 -8.64 -16.36 2.95
N ALA A 50 -8.50 -15.15 2.42
CA ALA A 50 -9.62 -14.43 1.82
C ALA A 50 -10.16 -15.30 0.70
N VAL A 51 -11.33 -15.91 0.91
CA VAL A 51 -11.99 -16.73 -0.10
C VAL A 51 -12.31 -15.79 -1.26
N LEU A 52 -11.53 -15.90 -2.33
CA LEU A 52 -11.73 -15.10 -3.51
C LEU A 52 -13.04 -15.51 -4.18
N PRO A 53 -13.85 -14.56 -4.67
CA PRO A 53 -15.03 -14.90 -5.45
C PRO A 53 -14.62 -15.63 -6.74
N PRO A 54 -15.49 -16.47 -7.32
CA PRO A 54 -15.12 -17.43 -8.38
C PRO A 54 -14.51 -16.77 -9.61
N ASN A 55 -14.97 -15.56 -9.95
CA ASN A 55 -14.49 -14.77 -11.07
C ASN A 55 -13.05 -14.24 -10.88
N VAL A 56 -12.57 -14.14 -9.64
CA VAL A 56 -11.21 -13.68 -9.30
C VAL A 56 -10.28 -14.89 -9.12
N ALA A 57 -10.75 -15.94 -8.45
CA ALA A 57 -9.97 -17.18 -8.27
C ALA A 57 -9.55 -17.80 -9.61
N ALA A 58 -10.41 -17.76 -10.64
CA ALA A 58 -10.08 -18.30 -11.97
C ALA A 58 -8.99 -17.50 -12.72
N GLN A 59 -8.75 -16.24 -12.35
CA GLN A 59 -7.73 -15.39 -13.00
C GLN A 59 -6.38 -15.51 -12.32
N VAL A 60 -6.39 -15.77 -11.01
CA VAL A 60 -5.22 -16.13 -10.21
C VAL A 60 -4.98 -17.63 -10.39
N GLY A 61 -4.69 -18.07 -11.62
CA GLY A 61 -4.29 -19.45 -11.87
C GLY A 61 -3.08 -19.81 -11.03
N GLU A 62 -2.97 -21.09 -10.64
CA GLU A 62 -1.88 -21.67 -9.84
C GLU A 62 -0.53 -21.08 -10.29
N GLY A 63 -0.01 -20.17 -9.46
CA GLY A 63 1.27 -19.51 -9.71
C GLY A 63 2.33 -20.60 -9.93
N SER A 64 2.87 -20.63 -11.14
CA SER A 64 3.90 -21.58 -11.54
C SER A 64 5.18 -21.32 -10.74
N ASP A 65 5.65 -22.35 -10.04
CA ASP A 65 7.08 -22.54 -9.73
C ASP A 65 7.73 -23.31 -10.90
#